data_AF-A0A257YZN0-F1
#
_entry.id   AF-A0A257YZN0-F1
#
_cell.length_a   1.000
_cell.length_b   1.000
_cell.length_c   1.000
_cell.angle_alpha   90.00
_cell.angle_beta   90.00
_cell.angle_gamma   90.00
#
_symmetry.space_group_name_H-M   'P 1'
#
loop_
_entity.id
_entity.type
_entity.pdbx_description
1 polymer ?
#
loop_
_entity_poly.entity_id
_entity_poly.type
_entity_poly.pdbx_seq_one_letter_code
_entity_poly.pdbx_strand_id
1 'polypeptide(L)'
;MGQAGSGLAGLRRALRRSAALGVLAVAAAPGAASAAGTGWNMYQPYSESYYVRYLANLGEVIQTGTEYGYNAMLLFPILIDNTYALNIGMDTGSTGIVIGTGNSAISGISYNVTRPGWVYYSSSGTLLTGFFTNSSTVAFTSTEGGTNAVAQLSILIATNGYCINPRAADAAGCTPSSAPGTAMMGVGFDRNTMGTTAVDPALGEALVPQLVNAPATPASLNPFLNLVEMQAGTMRAGYIVTPYGVSLGLTAANTAPVAGNAFAYGQLLPLSPSQPNNWQAQPMVLTVTNGQGVTSGPQSGSILMDTGVQDGFLVLPAVSSAPFVTAGGQLANGVTVTVNLLGAQGLVGYTFTVGTANAQVPNGVNWVNPAGSPNFFNSSLHTYTAFNVLYDAEGGFVGIQLNGYGAGTNAYVAPVLVANGLLAPTSALDVDMPVILASAATVSTVNGNVAFQGDMTGPGSLTVTGPGTVTLSAAGSYSGGTFVQQGT
;
A
#
# COMPACT_ATOMS: atom_id res chain seq x y z
N MET A 1 -10.57 -22.13 67.87
CA MET A 1 -11.53 -21.42 68.76
C MET A 1 -10.97 -21.56 70.18
N GLY A 2 -10.87 -20.56 71.06
CA GLY A 2 -11.16 -19.10 71.05
C GLY A 2 -11.13 -18.62 72.52
N GLN A 3 -11.01 -17.34 72.92
CA GLN A 3 -10.74 -16.06 72.23
C GLN A 3 -10.14 -15.05 73.27
N ALA A 4 -9.71 -13.84 72.87
CA ALA A 4 -9.17 -12.76 73.74
C ALA A 4 -10.23 -11.66 74.01
N GLY A 5 -10.05 -10.53 74.73
CA GLY A 5 -8.87 -9.85 75.32
C GLY A 5 -8.29 -8.76 74.38
N SER A 6 -7.96 -7.51 74.77
CA SER A 6 -8.06 -6.72 76.03
C SER A 6 -8.28 -5.21 75.68
N GLY A 7 -8.05 -4.14 76.46
CA GLY A 7 -7.34 -3.90 77.74
C GLY A 7 -7.28 -2.40 78.13
N LEU A 8 -6.36 -2.01 79.02
CA LEU A 8 -6.06 -0.64 79.55
C LEU A 8 -4.51 -0.43 79.56
N ALA A 9 -3.87 0.71 79.89
CA ALA A 9 -4.10 2.16 79.72
C ALA A 9 -2.88 2.97 80.26
N GLY A 10 -2.52 4.12 79.65
CA GLY A 10 -1.65 5.17 80.25
C GLY A 10 -0.13 4.88 80.42
N LEU A 11 0.76 5.80 80.91
CA LEU A 11 0.77 7.29 81.00
C LEU A 11 2.16 7.79 81.51
N ARG A 12 2.74 8.93 81.01
CA ARG A 12 3.54 10.00 81.72
C ARG A 12 4.73 10.69 80.96
N ARG A 13 4.69 12.04 80.93
CA ARG A 13 5.76 13.09 81.08
C ARG A 13 7.18 12.95 80.47
N ALA A 14 7.64 14.00 79.74
CA ALA A 14 8.62 15.03 80.18
C ALA A 14 9.09 16.00 79.04
N LEU A 15 9.70 17.16 79.39
CA LEU A 15 10.11 18.24 78.46
C LEU A 15 11.58 18.13 77.96
N ARG A 16 11.89 18.71 76.78
CA ARG A 16 13.10 19.56 76.55
C ARG A 16 12.99 20.46 75.29
N ARG A 17 14.06 21.23 74.99
CA ARG A 17 14.06 22.48 74.18
C ARG A 17 14.54 22.31 72.72
N SER A 18 14.31 23.37 71.94
CA SER A 18 14.60 23.59 70.53
C SER A 18 16.07 23.52 70.10
N ALA A 19 16.28 23.13 68.84
CA ALA A 19 17.36 23.58 67.96
C ALA A 19 16.86 23.54 66.50
N ALA A 20 17.41 24.36 65.60
CA ALA A 20 17.04 24.39 64.18
C ALA A 20 18.21 23.93 63.31
N LEU A 21 17.92 23.14 62.28
CA LEU A 21 18.83 22.85 61.16
C LEU A 21 18.09 23.10 59.84
N GLY A 22 18.78 23.67 58.85
CA GLY A 22 18.18 24.02 57.56
C GLY A 22 17.96 22.79 56.66
N VAL A 23 16.85 22.77 55.93
CA VAL A 23 16.62 21.80 54.84
C VAL A 23 17.33 22.33 53.59
N LEU A 24 18.24 21.52 53.04
CA LEU A 24 18.90 21.83 51.78
C LEU A 24 17.90 21.60 50.63
N ALA A 25 17.42 22.68 50.01
CA ALA A 25 16.50 22.59 48.89
C ALA A 25 17.23 22.12 47.63
N VAL A 26 17.26 20.80 47.40
CA VAL A 26 17.66 20.23 46.11
C VAL A 26 16.58 20.62 45.11
N ALA A 27 16.89 21.58 44.25
CA ALA A 27 16.04 21.95 43.13
C ALA A 27 16.07 20.82 42.10
N ALA A 28 15.16 19.85 42.25
CA ALA A 28 14.82 18.96 41.17
C ALA A 28 14.28 19.82 40.02
N ALA A 29 15.05 19.93 38.94
CA ALA A 29 14.54 20.49 37.70
C ALA A 29 13.27 19.70 37.31
N PRO A 30 12.23 20.35 36.77
CA PRO A 30 11.07 19.64 36.28
C PRO A 30 11.55 18.75 35.12
N GLY A 31 11.72 17.47 35.39
CA GLY A 31 11.96 16.48 34.36
C GLY A 31 10.78 16.58 33.40
N ALA A 32 11.05 17.01 32.18
CA ALA A 32 10.05 17.02 31.13
C ALA A 32 9.64 15.57 30.90
N ALA A 33 8.53 15.16 31.50
CA ALA A 33 7.87 13.92 31.14
C ALA A 33 7.49 14.08 29.67
N SER A 34 8.26 13.44 28.79
CA SER A 34 7.95 13.37 27.38
C SER A 34 6.56 12.78 27.27
N ALA A 35 5.59 13.60 26.84
CA ALA A 35 4.38 13.06 26.25
C ALA A 35 4.84 12.07 25.18
N ALA A 36 4.31 10.85 25.19
CA ALA A 36 4.64 9.83 24.21
C ALA A 36 4.07 10.28 22.86
N GLY A 37 4.84 11.14 22.17
CA GLY A 37 4.52 11.62 20.84
C GLY A 37 4.52 10.45 19.88
N THR A 38 3.61 10.46 18.91
CA THR A 38 3.55 9.48 17.84
C THR A 38 4.83 9.60 17.00
N GLY A 39 5.83 8.74 17.27
CA GLY A 39 7.16 8.79 16.70
C GLY A 39 7.22 8.21 15.29
N TRP A 40 6.28 8.60 14.44
CA TRP A 40 6.48 8.63 13.01
C TRP A 40 5.97 9.98 12.53
N ASN A 41 6.81 11.00 12.68
CA ASN A 41 6.39 12.39 12.51
C ASN A 41 6.49 12.89 11.04
N MET A 42 6.85 12.02 10.08
CA MET A 42 7.02 12.36 8.66
C MET A 42 5.82 13.11 8.04
N TYR A 43 4.60 12.84 8.52
CA TYR A 43 3.36 13.43 8.01
C TYR A 43 2.80 14.58 8.87
N GLN A 44 3.51 15.00 9.94
CA GLN A 44 3.13 16.15 10.78
C GLN A 44 3.16 17.52 10.06
N PRO A 45 3.98 17.76 9.02
CA PRO A 45 3.91 19.02 8.26
C PRO A 45 2.60 19.22 7.46
N TYR A 46 1.78 18.18 7.29
CA TYR A 46 0.64 18.19 6.37
C TYR A 46 -0.70 18.01 7.12
N SER A 47 -1.66 18.88 6.83
CA SER A 47 -3.02 18.86 7.37
C SER A 47 -4.11 18.67 6.32
N GLU A 48 -3.79 18.89 5.03
CA GLU A 48 -4.74 18.73 3.93
C GLU A 48 -4.90 17.26 3.53
N SER A 49 -6.14 16.77 3.58
CA SER A 49 -6.52 15.49 2.96
C SER A 49 -8.03 15.44 2.70
N TYR A 50 -8.43 14.62 1.74
CA TYR A 50 -9.83 14.30 1.45
C TYR A 50 -10.11 12.84 1.80
N TYR A 51 -11.29 12.53 2.34
CA TYR A 51 -11.76 11.14 2.43
C TYR A 51 -12.87 10.93 1.41
N VAL A 52 -12.69 9.97 0.50
CA VAL A 52 -13.62 9.70 -0.61
C VAL A 52 -14.25 8.32 -0.40
N ARG A 53 -15.58 8.27 -0.31
CA ARG A 53 -16.33 7.02 -0.11
C ARG A 53 -16.45 6.23 -1.41
N TYR A 54 -16.42 4.91 -1.32
CA TYR A 54 -16.92 4.04 -2.39
C TYR A 54 -18.46 4.11 -2.47
N LEU A 55 -19.04 3.70 -3.60
CA LEU A 55 -20.50 3.52 -3.73
C LEU A 55 -21.04 2.34 -2.93
N ALA A 56 -20.22 1.28 -2.80
CA ALA A 56 -20.45 0.11 -1.98
C ALA A 56 -19.14 -0.23 -1.26
N ASN A 57 -19.21 -0.58 0.02
CA ASN A 57 -18.02 -0.88 0.81
C ASN A 57 -17.46 -2.28 0.50
N LEU A 58 -16.21 -2.53 0.90
CA LEU A 58 -15.44 -3.75 0.59
C LEU A 58 -16.23 -5.05 0.81
N GLY A 59 -16.96 -5.16 1.92
CA GLY A 59 -17.75 -6.34 2.25
C GLY A 59 -19.04 -6.48 1.46
N GLU A 60 -19.63 -5.38 0.98
CA GLU A 60 -20.75 -5.43 0.02
C GLU A 60 -20.24 -5.94 -1.34
N VAL A 61 -19.08 -5.45 -1.79
CA VAL A 61 -18.45 -5.85 -3.06
C VAL A 61 -18.02 -7.33 -3.06
N ILE A 62 -17.38 -7.80 -2.00
CA ILE A 62 -16.99 -9.21 -1.85
C ILE A 62 -18.23 -10.13 -1.71
N GLN A 63 -19.31 -9.67 -1.07
CA GLN A 63 -20.55 -10.45 -0.95
C GLN A 63 -21.33 -10.63 -2.28
N THR A 64 -20.97 -9.90 -3.35
CA THR A 64 -21.62 -10.12 -4.66
C THR A 64 -21.27 -11.47 -5.28
N GLY A 65 -20.10 -12.06 -4.92
CA GLY A 65 -19.64 -13.34 -5.45
C GLY A 65 -19.31 -13.35 -6.95
N THR A 66 -19.25 -12.18 -7.59
CA THR A 66 -18.88 -12.04 -9.01
C THR A 66 -17.40 -11.70 -9.14
N GLU A 67 -16.64 -12.49 -9.90
CA GLU A 67 -15.21 -12.28 -10.13
C GLU A 67 -14.91 -11.09 -11.05
N TYR A 68 -15.77 -10.83 -12.05
CA TYR A 68 -15.59 -9.80 -13.08
C TYR A 68 -16.82 -8.91 -13.27
N GLY A 69 -16.57 -7.64 -13.64
CA GLY A 69 -17.58 -6.63 -13.96
C GLY A 69 -17.72 -5.54 -12.90
N TYR A 70 -18.48 -4.47 -13.21
CA TYR A 70 -18.61 -3.29 -12.33
C TYR A 70 -19.04 -3.60 -10.89
N ASN A 71 -19.82 -4.66 -10.66
CA ASN A 71 -20.30 -5.05 -9.33
C ASN A 71 -19.20 -5.74 -8.47
N ALA A 72 -18.13 -6.21 -9.11
CA ALA A 72 -16.99 -6.89 -8.45
C ALA A 72 -15.94 -5.91 -7.88
N MET A 73 -16.10 -4.60 -8.14
CA MET A 73 -15.07 -3.58 -7.92
C MET A 73 -15.47 -2.51 -6.89
N LEU A 74 -14.46 -1.88 -6.29
CA LEU A 74 -14.63 -0.65 -5.51
C LEU A 74 -14.91 0.53 -6.47
N LEU A 75 -16.18 0.95 -6.57
CA LEU A 75 -16.60 2.02 -7.48
C LEU A 75 -16.59 3.40 -6.82
N PHE A 76 -16.14 4.42 -7.55
CA PHE A 76 -16.31 5.83 -7.23
C PHE A 76 -17.25 6.54 -8.20
N PRO A 77 -18.13 7.44 -7.75
CA PRO A 77 -18.80 8.40 -8.62
C PRO A 77 -17.84 9.56 -8.93
N ILE A 78 -17.67 9.87 -10.21
CA ILE A 78 -16.82 10.96 -10.69
C ILE A 78 -17.57 11.87 -11.66
N LEU A 79 -17.11 13.12 -11.73
CA LEU A 79 -17.56 14.11 -12.71
C LEU A 79 -16.34 14.62 -13.48
N ILE A 80 -16.30 14.36 -14.79
CA ILE A 80 -15.22 14.77 -15.68
C ILE A 80 -15.58 16.09 -16.35
N ASP A 81 -14.67 17.06 -16.32
CA ASP A 81 -14.80 18.37 -16.97
C ASP A 81 -16.14 19.07 -16.66
N ASN A 82 -16.58 18.92 -15.40
CA ASN A 82 -17.87 19.38 -14.86
C ASN A 82 -19.12 18.96 -15.66
N THR A 83 -18.99 17.96 -16.54
CA THR A 83 -19.99 17.64 -17.57
C THR A 83 -20.37 16.15 -17.58
N TYR A 84 -19.38 15.25 -17.58
CA TYR A 84 -19.62 13.81 -17.77
C TYR A 84 -19.60 13.07 -16.43
N ALA A 85 -20.78 12.72 -15.92
CA ALA A 85 -20.94 12.02 -14.64
C ALA A 85 -21.03 10.50 -14.86
N LEU A 86 -20.15 9.73 -14.21
CA LEU A 86 -20.16 8.27 -14.28
C LEU A 86 -19.59 7.62 -13.02
N ASN A 87 -19.82 6.30 -12.89
CA ASN A 87 -19.16 5.47 -11.88
C ASN A 87 -17.93 4.81 -12.50
N ILE A 88 -16.82 4.75 -11.77
CA ILE A 88 -15.55 4.21 -12.25
C ILE A 88 -14.93 3.22 -11.25
N GLY A 89 -14.38 2.11 -11.73
CA GLY A 89 -13.79 1.07 -10.87
C GLY A 89 -12.34 1.38 -10.51
N MET A 90 -12.01 1.38 -9.21
CA MET A 90 -10.65 1.56 -8.70
C MET A 90 -9.81 0.29 -8.88
N ASP A 91 -8.61 0.45 -9.42
CA ASP A 91 -7.71 -0.64 -9.77
C ASP A 91 -6.27 -0.31 -9.34
N THR A 92 -5.77 -0.95 -8.27
CA THR A 92 -4.34 -0.88 -7.88
C THR A 92 -3.44 -1.81 -8.71
N GLY A 93 -4.02 -2.68 -9.52
CA GLY A 93 -3.37 -3.49 -10.56
C GLY A 93 -2.96 -2.71 -11.81
N SER A 94 -3.54 -1.54 -12.08
CA SER A 94 -3.12 -0.67 -13.19
C SER A 94 -2.86 0.78 -12.77
N THR A 95 -2.46 1.63 -13.72
CA THR A 95 -2.25 3.07 -13.52
C THR A 95 -2.87 3.84 -14.70
N GLY A 96 -3.65 4.89 -14.43
CA GLY A 96 -4.30 5.73 -15.43
C GLY A 96 -5.81 5.51 -15.57
N ILE A 97 -6.54 6.57 -15.94
CA ILE A 97 -7.98 6.50 -16.22
C ILE A 97 -8.21 6.06 -17.67
N VAL A 98 -9.07 5.06 -17.85
CA VAL A 98 -9.48 4.54 -19.16
C VAL A 98 -11.00 4.46 -19.24
N ILE A 99 -11.60 5.17 -20.19
CA ILE A 99 -13.05 5.12 -20.44
C ILE A 99 -13.28 4.85 -21.92
N GLY A 100 -14.07 3.83 -22.23
CA GLY A 100 -14.35 3.41 -23.59
C GLY A 100 -15.51 4.18 -24.22
N THR A 101 -15.46 4.43 -25.53
CA THR A 101 -16.49 5.18 -26.28
C THR A 101 -17.86 4.50 -26.34
N GLY A 102 -17.96 3.24 -25.92
CA GLY A 102 -19.25 2.55 -25.72
C GLY A 102 -19.97 2.97 -24.44
N ASN A 103 -19.29 3.65 -23.51
CA ASN A 103 -19.92 4.22 -22.31
C ASN A 103 -20.63 5.53 -22.65
N SER A 104 -21.98 5.50 -22.67
CA SER A 104 -22.82 6.64 -23.06
C SER A 104 -22.69 7.86 -22.15
N ALA A 105 -22.16 7.71 -20.92
CA ALA A 105 -21.95 8.84 -20.00
C ALA A 105 -20.88 9.84 -20.48
N ILE A 106 -19.95 9.41 -21.34
CA ILE A 106 -18.94 10.28 -21.97
C ILE A 106 -19.26 10.65 -23.43
N SER A 107 -20.54 10.55 -23.83
CA SER A 107 -20.95 10.87 -25.21
C SER A 107 -20.57 12.30 -25.60
N GLY A 108 -19.74 12.44 -26.63
CA GLY A 108 -19.23 13.73 -27.10
C GLY A 108 -17.99 14.27 -26.37
N ILE A 109 -17.34 13.49 -25.48
CA ILE A 109 -16.06 13.90 -24.88
C ILE A 109 -14.97 14.11 -25.94
N SER A 110 -14.17 15.16 -25.77
CA SER A 110 -13.13 15.54 -26.74
C SER A 110 -11.77 14.92 -26.39
N TYR A 111 -11.24 14.10 -27.30
CA TYR A 111 -9.90 13.50 -27.21
C TYR A 111 -9.02 13.92 -28.39
N ASN A 112 -7.70 13.89 -28.20
CA ASN A 112 -6.74 14.33 -29.20
C ASN A 112 -6.22 13.14 -30.03
N VAL A 113 -6.67 13.04 -31.29
CA VAL A 113 -6.26 11.98 -32.23
C VAL A 113 -4.77 11.96 -32.57
N THR A 114 -3.99 13.00 -32.23
CA THR A 114 -2.52 12.99 -32.35
C THR A 114 -1.80 12.48 -31.10
N ARG A 115 -2.54 12.13 -30.04
CA ARG A 115 -2.04 11.53 -28.79
C ARG A 115 -2.62 10.11 -28.60
N PRO A 116 -2.17 9.12 -29.40
CA PRO A 116 -2.60 7.74 -29.22
C PRO A 116 -2.15 7.17 -27.86
N GLY A 117 -2.85 6.16 -27.40
CA GLY A 117 -2.51 5.42 -26.19
C GLY A 117 -3.18 4.06 -26.11
N TRP A 118 -2.75 3.28 -25.14
CA TRP A 118 -3.26 1.94 -24.88
C TRP A 118 -3.25 1.60 -23.39
N VAL A 119 -4.09 0.64 -22.98
CA VAL A 119 -3.98 -0.08 -21.71
C VAL A 119 -4.01 -1.59 -21.96
N TYR A 120 -3.20 -2.35 -21.24
CA TYR A 120 -3.16 -3.81 -21.30
C TYR A 120 -3.39 -4.41 -19.91
N TYR A 121 -4.48 -5.17 -19.78
CA TYR A 121 -4.83 -5.95 -18.60
C TYR A 121 -4.36 -7.38 -18.81
N SER A 122 -3.23 -7.74 -18.20
CA SER A 122 -2.57 -9.03 -18.39
C SER A 122 -3.37 -10.22 -17.82
N SER A 123 -4.16 -9.99 -16.77
CA SER A 123 -5.07 -10.96 -16.15
C SER A 123 -6.19 -11.42 -17.07
N SER A 124 -6.77 -10.51 -17.87
CA SER A 124 -7.85 -10.79 -18.82
C SER A 124 -7.41 -10.88 -20.29
N GLY A 125 -6.11 -10.72 -20.55
CA GLY A 125 -5.54 -10.69 -21.91
C GLY A 125 -6.04 -9.54 -22.79
N THR A 126 -6.67 -8.52 -22.20
CA THR A 126 -7.37 -7.44 -22.90
C THR A 126 -6.44 -6.26 -23.18
N LEU A 127 -6.28 -5.91 -24.45
CA LEU A 127 -5.70 -4.64 -24.89
C LEU A 127 -6.83 -3.69 -25.28
N LEU A 128 -6.87 -2.49 -24.70
CA LEU A 128 -7.70 -1.39 -25.21
C LEU A 128 -6.78 -0.34 -25.85
N THR A 129 -7.19 0.23 -26.99
CA THR A 129 -6.46 1.32 -27.66
C THR A 129 -7.37 2.50 -27.93
N GLY A 130 -6.79 3.69 -28.03
CA GLY A 130 -7.53 4.93 -28.24
C GLY A 130 -6.64 6.17 -28.16
N PHE A 131 -7.18 7.25 -27.62
CA PHE A 131 -6.56 8.57 -27.65
C PHE A 131 -6.73 9.32 -26.32
N PHE A 132 -5.71 10.07 -25.92
CA PHE A 132 -5.77 10.85 -24.69
C PHE A 132 -6.55 12.16 -24.85
N THR A 133 -7.28 12.58 -23.82
CA THR A 133 -7.70 13.99 -23.66
C THR A 133 -6.46 14.89 -23.53
N ASN A 134 -6.57 16.17 -23.91
CA ASN A 134 -5.43 17.09 -23.79
C ASN A 134 -5.05 17.29 -22.31
N SER A 135 -6.01 17.72 -21.52
CA SER A 135 -6.05 17.62 -20.06
C SER A 135 -7.52 17.65 -19.65
N SER A 136 -7.87 16.93 -18.59
CA SER A 136 -9.23 16.86 -18.03
C SER A 136 -9.17 16.99 -16.52
N THR A 137 -10.20 17.63 -15.97
CA THR A 137 -10.50 17.62 -14.53
C THR A 137 -11.34 16.39 -14.19
N VAL A 138 -11.06 15.76 -13.06
CA VAL A 138 -11.81 14.61 -12.53
C VAL A 138 -12.14 14.89 -11.07
N ALA A 139 -13.40 15.27 -10.82
CA ALA A 139 -13.89 15.55 -9.48
C ALA A 139 -14.53 14.28 -8.88
N PHE A 140 -14.06 13.86 -7.71
CA PHE A 140 -14.67 12.79 -6.92
C PHE A 140 -15.87 13.34 -6.16
N THR A 141 -17.08 12.84 -6.45
CA THR A 141 -18.33 13.43 -5.93
C THR A 141 -18.84 12.79 -4.64
N SER A 142 -18.17 11.74 -4.16
CA SER A 142 -18.40 11.09 -2.86
C SER A 142 -17.40 11.51 -1.78
N THR A 143 -16.80 12.70 -1.92
CA THR A 143 -15.86 13.26 -0.93
C THR A 143 -16.59 13.79 0.30
N GLU A 144 -16.12 13.41 1.49
CA GLU A 144 -16.66 13.91 2.76
C GLU A 144 -16.33 15.41 2.97
N GLY A 145 -17.15 16.09 3.78
CA GLY A 145 -17.07 17.55 3.95
C GLY A 145 -17.68 18.36 2.80
N GLY A 146 -18.12 17.71 1.71
CA GLY A 146 -18.89 18.35 0.63
C GLY A 146 -18.08 19.20 -0.35
N THR A 147 -16.74 19.19 -0.24
CA THR A 147 -15.83 19.70 -1.27
C THR A 147 -15.25 18.51 -2.01
N ASN A 148 -15.44 18.44 -3.33
CA ASN A 148 -14.91 17.35 -4.15
C ASN A 148 -13.38 17.41 -4.17
N ALA A 149 -12.70 16.28 -3.99
CA ALA A 149 -11.31 16.15 -4.41
C ALA A 149 -11.25 16.25 -5.95
N VAL A 150 -10.37 17.07 -6.52
CA VAL A 150 -10.27 17.26 -7.98
C VAL A 150 -8.86 16.93 -8.49
N ALA A 151 -8.76 15.93 -9.36
CA ALA A 151 -7.53 15.60 -10.08
C ALA A 151 -7.47 16.31 -11.45
N GLN A 152 -6.27 16.67 -11.90
CA GLN A 152 -6.03 17.27 -13.22
C GLN A 152 -5.01 16.44 -14.00
N LEU A 153 -5.47 15.69 -15.01
CA LEU A 153 -4.67 14.71 -15.76
C LEU A 153 -5.22 14.47 -17.18
N SER A 154 -4.46 13.79 -18.05
CA SER A 154 -4.99 13.27 -19.32
C SER A 154 -5.69 11.91 -19.12
N ILE A 155 -6.85 11.72 -19.73
CA ILE A 155 -7.64 10.48 -19.67
C ILE A 155 -7.52 9.73 -21.00
N LEU A 156 -7.35 8.41 -20.99
CA LEU A 156 -7.39 7.60 -22.21
C LEU A 156 -8.84 7.29 -22.61
N ILE A 157 -9.29 7.85 -23.73
CA ILE A 157 -10.57 7.51 -24.33
C ILE A 157 -10.35 6.34 -25.30
N ALA A 158 -10.74 5.14 -24.86
CA ALA A 158 -10.53 3.90 -25.59
C ALA A 158 -11.59 3.75 -26.71
N THR A 159 -11.13 3.65 -27.96
CA THR A 159 -11.98 3.48 -29.14
C THR A 159 -12.10 2.02 -29.56
N ASN A 160 -11.12 1.18 -29.23
CA ASN A 160 -11.11 -0.25 -29.59
C ASN A 160 -10.67 -1.12 -28.41
N GLY A 161 -11.10 -2.38 -28.40
CA GLY A 161 -10.69 -3.42 -27.48
C GLY A 161 -10.44 -4.74 -28.20
N TYR A 162 -9.36 -5.42 -27.84
CA TYR A 162 -8.83 -6.63 -28.45
C TYR A 162 -8.47 -7.66 -27.39
N CYS A 163 -8.68 -8.93 -27.70
CA CYS A 163 -8.24 -10.05 -26.87
C CYS A 163 -6.97 -10.63 -27.48
N ILE A 164 -5.81 -10.22 -26.96
CA ILE A 164 -4.50 -10.50 -27.59
C ILE A 164 -3.74 -11.65 -26.93
N ASN A 165 -4.10 -12.04 -25.71
CA ASN A 165 -3.58 -13.23 -25.04
C ASN A 165 -4.73 -14.24 -24.85
N PRO A 166 -4.91 -15.21 -25.77
CA PRO A 166 -6.06 -16.13 -25.72
C PRO A 166 -6.14 -16.91 -24.39
N ARG A 167 -5.00 -17.28 -23.81
CA ARG A 167 -4.95 -18.07 -22.56
C ARG A 167 -5.48 -17.33 -21.33
N ALA A 168 -5.45 -16.00 -21.34
CA ALA A 168 -6.06 -15.15 -20.31
C ALA A 168 -7.46 -14.68 -20.73
N ALA A 169 -7.66 -14.41 -22.02
CA ALA A 169 -8.92 -13.99 -22.60
C ALA A 169 -10.04 -15.04 -22.46
N ASP A 170 -9.75 -16.31 -22.72
CA ASP A 170 -10.72 -17.41 -22.64
C ASP A 170 -11.14 -17.68 -21.19
N ALA A 171 -10.24 -17.44 -20.22
CA ALA A 171 -10.52 -17.60 -18.79
C ALA A 171 -11.36 -16.43 -18.22
N ALA A 172 -11.06 -15.19 -18.62
CA ALA A 172 -11.75 -13.99 -18.14
C ALA A 172 -12.93 -13.53 -19.03
N GLY A 173 -13.30 -14.29 -20.07
CA GLY A 173 -14.41 -13.97 -20.97
C GLY A 173 -14.20 -12.73 -21.85
N CYS A 174 -12.95 -12.40 -22.20
CA CYS A 174 -12.63 -11.23 -23.02
C CYS A 174 -13.36 -11.29 -24.37
N THR A 175 -13.98 -10.18 -24.76
CA THR A 175 -14.69 -10.02 -26.05
C THR A 175 -14.18 -8.76 -26.77
N PRO A 176 -13.70 -8.86 -28.03
CA PRO A 176 -13.27 -7.69 -28.80
C PRO A 176 -14.43 -6.72 -29.10
N SER A 177 -14.14 -5.41 -29.18
CA SER A 177 -15.15 -4.38 -29.44
C SER A 177 -14.57 -3.14 -30.13
N SER A 178 -15.30 -2.56 -31.08
CA SER A 178 -14.99 -1.27 -31.74
C SER A 178 -15.58 -0.05 -31.02
N ALA A 179 -16.10 -0.24 -29.79
CA ALA A 179 -16.45 0.80 -28.84
C ALA A 179 -16.57 0.14 -27.43
N PRO A 180 -15.47 -0.02 -26.67
CA PRO A 180 -15.52 -0.70 -25.38
C PRO A 180 -16.41 0.05 -24.36
N GLY A 181 -17.08 -0.68 -23.47
CA GLY A 181 -17.94 -0.13 -22.40
C GLY A 181 -17.20 0.12 -21.07
N THR A 182 -15.87 0.06 -21.08
CA THR A 182 -14.98 0.14 -19.92
C THR A 182 -15.03 1.51 -19.24
N ALA A 183 -14.92 1.54 -17.90
CA ALA A 183 -14.54 2.72 -17.13
C ALA A 183 -13.71 2.26 -15.92
N MET A 184 -12.39 2.37 -16.04
CA MET A 184 -11.39 1.89 -15.09
C MET A 184 -10.49 3.03 -14.62
N MET A 185 -10.13 3.01 -13.35
CA MET A 185 -9.30 4.00 -12.68
C MET A 185 -8.08 3.32 -12.06
N GLY A 186 -7.02 3.19 -12.86
CA GLY A 186 -5.73 2.69 -12.41
C GLY A 186 -5.07 3.67 -11.43
N VAL A 187 -4.80 3.23 -10.20
CA VAL A 187 -4.17 4.03 -9.14
C VAL A 187 -2.92 3.38 -8.54
N GLY A 188 -2.43 2.28 -9.10
CA GLY A 188 -1.22 1.60 -8.68
C GLY A 188 0.09 2.32 -9.02
N PHE A 189 1.18 1.75 -8.50
CA PHE A 189 2.59 2.05 -8.80
C PHE A 189 3.32 0.75 -9.18
N ASP A 190 4.52 0.83 -9.76
CA ASP A 190 5.22 -0.28 -10.44
C ASP A 190 4.35 -0.99 -11.50
N ARG A 191 3.77 -0.22 -12.41
CA ARG A 191 2.99 -0.73 -13.55
C ARG A 191 3.49 -0.12 -14.84
N ASN A 192 3.47 -0.90 -15.89
CA ASN A 192 3.60 -0.48 -17.29
C ASN A 192 2.32 -0.81 -18.09
N THR A 193 1.18 -0.87 -17.40
CA THR A 193 -0.11 -1.26 -17.96
C THR A 193 -0.67 -0.24 -18.96
N MET A 194 -0.20 1.00 -19.00
CA MET A 194 -0.68 2.06 -19.89
C MET A 194 0.47 2.78 -20.60
N GLY A 195 0.40 2.85 -21.93
CA GLY A 195 1.37 3.55 -22.77
C GLY A 195 0.81 4.76 -23.50
N THR A 196 1.67 5.75 -23.75
CA THR A 196 1.38 7.03 -24.42
C THR A 196 1.82 7.07 -25.89
N THR A 197 1.92 5.89 -26.51
CA THR A 197 2.31 5.69 -27.91
C THR A 197 1.26 4.88 -28.66
N ALA A 198 1.32 4.86 -29.99
CA ALA A 198 0.60 3.85 -30.76
C ALA A 198 1.26 2.46 -30.58
N VAL A 199 0.44 1.42 -30.74
CA VAL A 199 0.84 0.01 -30.87
C VAL A 199 0.04 -0.61 -32.01
N ASP A 200 0.55 -1.68 -32.61
CA ASP A 200 -0.17 -2.41 -33.67
C ASP A 200 -0.92 -3.62 -33.10
N PRO A 201 -2.25 -3.56 -32.92
CA PRO A 201 -3.04 -4.67 -32.40
C PRO A 201 -3.15 -5.85 -33.39
N ALA A 202 -2.80 -5.67 -34.68
CA ALA A 202 -2.81 -6.76 -35.67
C ALA A 202 -1.74 -7.83 -35.38
N LEU A 203 -0.75 -7.52 -34.54
CA LEU A 203 0.26 -8.47 -34.06
C LEU A 203 -0.29 -9.51 -33.06
N GLY A 204 -1.46 -9.27 -32.44
CA GLY A 204 -2.08 -10.20 -31.49
C GLY A 204 -1.14 -10.58 -30.33
N GLU A 205 -0.98 -11.88 -30.08
CA GLU A 205 -0.14 -12.42 -28.99
C GLU A 205 1.34 -11.99 -29.12
N ALA A 206 1.83 -11.73 -30.34
CA ALA A 206 3.20 -11.23 -30.58
C ALA A 206 3.43 -9.79 -30.10
N LEU A 207 2.37 -9.04 -29.77
CA LEU A 207 2.46 -7.72 -29.13
C LEU A 207 2.70 -7.84 -27.61
N VAL A 208 2.24 -8.91 -26.96
CA VAL A 208 2.28 -9.06 -25.50
C VAL A 208 3.69 -8.84 -24.90
N PRO A 209 4.79 -9.39 -25.47
CA PRO A 209 6.14 -9.12 -24.98
C PRO A 209 6.55 -7.64 -25.04
N GLN A 210 5.98 -6.84 -25.93
CA GLN A 210 6.26 -5.40 -26.03
C GLN A 210 5.52 -4.61 -24.95
N LEU A 211 4.29 -5.02 -24.63
CA LEU A 211 3.44 -4.38 -23.62
C LEU A 211 3.97 -4.64 -22.20
N VAL A 212 4.30 -5.91 -21.87
CA VAL A 212 4.79 -6.27 -20.53
C VAL A 212 6.24 -5.81 -20.26
N ASN A 213 6.97 -5.37 -21.29
CA ASN A 213 8.29 -4.73 -21.18
C ASN A 213 8.24 -3.23 -21.55
N ALA A 214 7.05 -2.62 -21.61
CA ALA A 214 6.93 -1.19 -21.82
C ALA A 214 7.52 -0.40 -20.62
N PRO A 215 7.93 0.86 -20.81
CA PRO A 215 8.30 1.74 -19.69
C PRO A 215 7.15 1.87 -18.68
N ALA A 216 7.49 2.08 -17.40
CA ALA A 216 6.49 2.29 -16.36
C ALA A 216 5.55 3.46 -16.70
N THR A 217 4.26 3.27 -16.46
CA THR A 217 3.20 4.27 -16.63
C THR A 217 3.55 5.51 -15.79
N PRO A 218 3.56 6.72 -16.36
CA PRO A 218 3.88 7.93 -15.61
C PRO A 218 2.93 8.15 -14.43
N ALA A 219 3.49 8.47 -13.25
CA ALA A 219 2.71 8.81 -12.06
C ALA A 219 1.77 10.01 -12.28
N SER A 220 2.05 10.87 -13.28
CA SER A 220 1.18 11.96 -13.73
C SER A 220 -0.16 11.52 -14.37
N LEU A 221 -0.37 10.21 -14.56
CA LEU A 221 -1.65 9.64 -14.98
C LEU A 221 -2.44 9.02 -13.81
N ASN A 222 -1.87 8.93 -12.61
CA ASN A 222 -2.55 8.40 -11.43
C ASN A 222 -3.44 9.50 -10.80
N PRO A 223 -4.78 9.38 -10.84
CA PRO A 223 -5.65 10.46 -10.37
C PRO A 223 -5.56 10.70 -8.84
N PHE A 224 -5.13 9.71 -8.05
CA PHE A 224 -4.92 9.87 -6.61
C PHE A 224 -3.62 10.62 -6.25
N LEU A 225 -2.74 10.88 -7.23
CA LEU A 225 -1.45 11.59 -7.03
C LEU A 225 -1.38 12.94 -7.75
N ASN A 226 -2.46 13.34 -8.43
CA ASN A 226 -2.52 14.55 -9.27
C ASN A 226 -3.68 15.46 -8.88
N LEU A 227 -4.06 15.49 -7.60
CA LEU A 227 -4.99 16.48 -7.06
C LEU A 227 -4.42 17.91 -7.19
N VAL A 228 -5.29 18.92 -7.27
CA VAL A 228 -4.89 20.33 -7.39
C VAL A 228 -3.95 20.75 -6.26
N GLU A 229 -4.24 20.32 -5.04
CA GLU A 229 -3.48 20.59 -3.81
C GLU A 229 -2.11 19.88 -3.81
N MET A 230 -2.03 18.69 -4.40
CA MET A 230 -0.76 17.96 -4.59
C MET A 230 0.10 18.66 -5.66
N GLN A 231 -0.49 19.12 -6.75
CA GLN A 231 0.21 19.91 -7.78
C GLN A 231 0.63 21.29 -7.28
N ALA A 232 -0.07 21.85 -6.30
CA ALA A 232 0.31 23.08 -5.59
C ALA A 232 1.37 22.87 -4.49
N GLY A 233 1.63 21.61 -4.09
CA GLY A 233 2.57 21.27 -3.01
C GLY A 233 2.05 21.54 -1.59
N THR A 234 0.74 21.73 -1.41
CA THR A 234 0.11 21.91 -0.09
C THR A 234 -0.32 20.58 0.55
N MET A 235 -0.52 19.55 -0.27
CA MET A 235 -0.91 18.20 0.13
C MET A 235 0.16 17.16 -0.26
N ARG A 236 0.59 16.33 0.68
CA ARG A 236 1.54 15.22 0.46
C ARG A 236 0.95 14.18 -0.49
N ALA A 237 1.59 13.98 -1.65
CA ALA A 237 1.11 13.08 -2.70
C ALA A 237 1.21 11.61 -2.29
N GLY A 238 0.07 11.05 -1.92
CA GLY A 238 -0.09 9.68 -1.44
C GLY A 238 -1.54 9.44 -1.00
N TYR A 239 -1.86 8.19 -0.69
CA TYR A 239 -3.22 7.80 -0.31
C TYR A 239 -3.24 6.61 0.64
N ILE A 240 -4.38 6.40 1.32
CA ILE A 240 -4.64 5.26 2.20
C ILE A 240 -5.93 4.57 1.77
N VAL A 241 -5.81 3.33 1.29
CA VAL A 241 -6.94 2.47 0.94
C VAL A 241 -7.49 1.82 2.20
N THR A 242 -8.80 1.96 2.41
CA THR A 242 -9.52 1.40 3.57
C THR A 242 -10.77 0.62 3.09
N PRO A 243 -11.45 -0.16 3.95
CA PRO A 243 -12.66 -0.91 3.56
C PRO A 243 -13.86 -0.06 3.11
N TYR A 244 -13.91 1.24 3.44
CA TYR A 244 -15.08 2.10 3.20
C TYR A 244 -14.83 3.27 2.23
N GLY A 245 -13.58 3.50 1.84
CA GLY A 245 -13.15 4.63 1.03
C GLY A 245 -11.63 4.79 1.02
N VAL A 246 -11.16 5.87 0.42
CA VAL A 246 -9.74 6.20 0.32
C VAL A 246 -9.47 7.58 0.92
N SER A 247 -8.46 7.69 1.78
CA SER A 247 -7.87 8.97 2.16
C SER A 247 -6.91 9.42 1.06
N LEU A 248 -7.11 10.60 0.46
CA LEU A 248 -6.20 11.23 -0.50
C LEU A 248 -5.46 12.37 0.20
N GLY A 249 -4.13 12.38 0.12
CA GLY A 249 -3.28 13.24 0.94
C GLY A 249 -2.90 12.56 2.26
N LEU A 250 -1.60 12.48 2.55
CA LEU A 250 -1.10 11.88 3.79
C LEU A 250 -0.90 12.95 4.88
N THR A 251 -1.46 12.72 6.06
CA THR A 251 -1.45 13.67 7.18
C THR A 251 -1.25 12.93 8.50
N ALA A 252 -0.72 13.62 9.51
CA ALA A 252 -0.60 13.07 10.87
C ALA A 252 -1.91 12.48 11.43
N ALA A 253 -3.06 13.03 11.04
CA ALA A 253 -4.37 12.56 11.49
C ALA A 253 -4.77 11.23 10.84
N ASN A 254 -4.54 11.05 9.53
CA ASN A 254 -4.92 9.84 8.81
C ASN A 254 -3.88 8.71 8.87
N THR A 255 -2.63 9.01 9.26
CA THR A 255 -1.58 8.00 9.55
C THR A 255 -1.45 7.65 11.04
N ALA A 256 -2.34 8.16 11.90
CA ALA A 256 -2.35 7.87 13.33
C ALA A 256 -2.74 6.41 13.64
N PRO A 257 -2.40 5.88 14.84
CA PRO A 257 -2.80 4.53 15.24
C PRO A 257 -4.33 4.37 15.39
N VAL A 258 -4.93 3.45 14.62
CA VAL A 258 -6.37 3.16 14.65
C VAL A 258 -6.64 2.01 15.63
N ALA A 259 -7.46 2.27 16.64
CA ALA A 259 -7.77 1.33 17.74
C ALA A 259 -6.50 0.74 18.43
N GLY A 260 -5.41 1.53 18.48
CA GLY A 260 -4.12 1.11 19.03
C GLY A 260 -3.15 0.48 18.02
N ASN A 261 -3.61 0.16 16.80
CA ASN A 261 -2.77 -0.40 15.74
C ASN A 261 -2.08 0.73 14.98
N ALA A 262 -0.76 0.89 15.12
CA ALA A 262 0.01 1.80 14.28
C ALA A 262 0.32 1.17 12.91
N PHE A 263 0.75 2.00 11.96
CA PHE A 263 1.32 1.53 10.70
C PHE A 263 2.72 0.94 10.92
N ALA A 264 3.02 -0.16 10.23
CA ALA A 264 4.38 -0.54 9.86
C ALA A 264 4.67 -0.02 8.44
N TYR A 265 5.90 0.41 8.18
CA TYR A 265 6.31 1.05 6.92
C TYR A 265 7.43 0.27 6.24
N GLY A 266 7.26 -0.05 4.97
CA GLY A 266 8.32 -0.60 4.11
C GLY A 266 8.76 0.43 3.10
N GLN A 267 10.03 0.82 3.15
CA GLN A 267 10.65 1.68 2.15
C GLN A 267 10.80 0.91 0.83
N LEU A 268 10.28 1.49 -0.24
CA LEU A 268 10.41 1.00 -1.60
C LEU A 268 11.76 1.41 -2.20
N LEU A 269 12.22 0.65 -3.18
CA LEU A 269 13.33 1.03 -4.04
C LEU A 269 12.82 1.80 -5.26
N PRO A 270 13.55 2.79 -5.80
CA PRO A 270 13.22 3.38 -7.09
C PRO A 270 13.42 2.37 -8.22
N LEU A 271 12.62 2.44 -9.29
CA LEU A 271 12.74 1.57 -10.48
C LEU A 271 14.14 1.64 -11.10
N SER A 272 14.73 2.83 -11.10
CA SER A 272 16.10 3.07 -11.55
C SER A 272 16.63 4.39 -10.97
N PRO A 273 17.97 4.60 -10.92
CA PRO A 273 18.55 5.87 -10.50
C PRO A 273 18.12 7.09 -11.34
N SER A 274 17.67 6.87 -12.58
CA SER A 274 17.12 7.90 -13.47
C SER A 274 15.60 8.11 -13.34
N GLN A 275 14.92 7.32 -12.51
CA GLN A 275 13.51 7.50 -12.14
C GLN A 275 13.35 7.40 -10.61
N PRO A 276 13.93 8.35 -9.83
CA PRO A 276 13.99 8.24 -8.36
C PRO A 276 12.62 8.26 -7.66
N ASN A 277 11.58 8.78 -8.32
CA ASN A 277 10.22 8.90 -7.77
C ASN A 277 9.24 7.90 -8.42
N ASN A 278 9.72 6.98 -9.26
CA ASN A 278 8.96 5.81 -9.69
C ASN A 278 9.46 4.63 -8.85
N TRP A 279 8.55 3.92 -8.19
CA TRP A 279 8.91 2.92 -7.18
C TRP A 279 8.67 1.49 -7.66
N GLN A 280 9.50 0.55 -7.21
CA GLN A 280 9.36 -0.91 -7.40
C GLN A 280 8.24 -1.47 -6.52
N ALA A 281 7.65 -2.59 -6.93
CA ALA A 281 6.62 -3.30 -6.17
C ALA A 281 7.10 -3.73 -4.78
N GLN A 282 6.15 -3.83 -3.85
CA GLN A 282 6.43 -4.21 -2.47
C GLN A 282 7.02 -5.64 -2.41
N PRO A 283 8.18 -5.84 -1.75
CA PRO A 283 8.74 -7.18 -1.57
C PRO A 283 7.89 -8.01 -0.59
N MET A 284 7.80 -9.31 -0.84
CA MET A 284 7.16 -10.29 0.04
C MET A 284 8.06 -11.51 0.27
N VAL A 285 7.79 -12.26 1.34
CA VAL A 285 8.27 -13.64 1.51
C VAL A 285 7.07 -14.54 1.76
N LEU A 286 6.82 -15.46 0.85
CA LEU A 286 5.63 -16.30 0.82
C LEU A 286 6.00 -17.77 1.08
N THR A 287 5.22 -18.45 1.90
CA THR A 287 5.37 -19.90 2.19
C THR A 287 4.04 -20.59 1.92
N VAL A 288 4.04 -21.58 1.04
CA VAL A 288 2.87 -22.42 0.77
C VAL A 288 3.07 -23.77 1.46
N THR A 289 2.01 -24.31 2.06
CA THR A 289 1.99 -25.65 2.67
C THR A 289 0.70 -26.37 2.29
N ASN A 290 0.81 -27.60 1.77
CA ASN A 290 -0.37 -28.39 1.38
C ASN A 290 -1.00 -29.13 2.58
N GLY A 291 -2.17 -29.73 2.36
CA GLY A 291 -2.90 -30.49 3.39
C GLY A 291 -2.20 -31.75 3.93
N GLN A 292 -0.99 -32.08 3.44
CA GLN A 292 -0.12 -33.15 3.94
C GLN A 292 1.08 -32.61 4.73
N GLY A 293 1.19 -31.28 4.91
CA GLY A 293 2.31 -30.63 5.60
C GLY A 293 3.57 -30.42 4.76
N VAL A 294 3.55 -30.77 3.46
CA VAL A 294 4.67 -30.47 2.55
C VAL A 294 4.66 -28.98 2.21
N THR A 295 5.82 -28.33 2.28
CA THR A 295 5.96 -26.88 2.10
C THR A 295 6.91 -26.50 0.96
N SER A 296 6.69 -25.33 0.35
CA SER A 296 7.63 -24.67 -0.57
C SER A 296 8.89 -24.14 0.10
N GLY A 297 8.91 -24.08 1.44
CA GLY A 297 9.81 -23.20 2.19
C GLY A 297 9.52 -21.71 1.93
N PRO A 298 10.33 -20.80 2.50
CA PRO A 298 10.19 -19.36 2.27
C PRO A 298 10.64 -19.00 0.84
N GLN A 299 9.78 -18.28 0.12
CA GLN A 299 10.00 -17.89 -1.27
C GLN A 299 9.86 -16.37 -1.40
N SER A 300 10.99 -15.69 -1.61
CA SER A 300 11.00 -14.24 -1.84
C SER A 300 10.42 -13.90 -3.22
N GLY A 301 9.70 -12.78 -3.30
CA GLY A 301 9.07 -12.28 -4.53
C GLY A 301 8.48 -10.88 -4.35
N SER A 302 7.64 -10.44 -5.27
CA SER A 302 6.85 -9.20 -5.14
C SER A 302 5.35 -9.48 -4.97
N ILE A 303 4.64 -8.59 -4.29
CA ILE A 303 3.19 -8.68 -4.09
C ILE A 303 2.45 -7.52 -4.75
N LEU A 304 1.29 -7.83 -5.32
CA LEU A 304 0.32 -6.88 -5.83
C LEU A 304 -0.98 -7.03 -5.03
N MET A 305 -1.25 -6.06 -4.16
CA MET A 305 -2.52 -5.93 -3.43
C MET A 305 -3.51 -5.23 -4.36
N ASP A 306 -4.39 -5.99 -5.01
CA ASP A 306 -5.11 -5.54 -6.21
C ASP A 306 -6.61 -5.31 -5.97
N THR A 307 -7.10 -4.08 -6.11
CA THR A 307 -8.55 -3.80 -6.02
C THR A 307 -9.32 -4.13 -7.30
N GLY A 308 -8.64 -4.43 -8.41
CA GLY A 308 -9.25 -4.71 -9.70
C GLY A 308 -9.74 -6.14 -9.89
N VAL A 309 -9.37 -7.08 -9.01
CA VAL A 309 -9.77 -8.50 -9.06
C VAL A 309 -10.11 -9.05 -7.67
N GLN A 310 -11.01 -10.03 -7.62
CA GLN A 310 -11.29 -10.80 -6.38
C GLN A 310 -10.49 -12.11 -6.31
N ASP A 311 -10.13 -12.68 -7.46
CA ASP A 311 -9.24 -13.84 -7.56
C ASP A 311 -7.77 -13.46 -7.37
N GLY A 312 -7.02 -14.34 -6.70
CA GLY A 312 -5.58 -14.23 -6.54
C GLY A 312 -4.81 -14.90 -7.69
N PHE A 313 -3.63 -14.39 -8.02
CA PHE A 313 -2.79 -14.95 -9.10
C PHE A 313 -1.37 -15.19 -8.57
N LEU A 314 -0.95 -16.45 -8.47
CA LEU A 314 0.33 -16.87 -7.90
C LEU A 314 1.27 -17.38 -8.99
N VAL A 315 2.36 -16.65 -9.23
CA VAL A 315 3.53 -17.15 -9.96
C VAL A 315 4.51 -17.73 -8.93
N LEU A 316 4.54 -19.06 -8.83
CA LEU A 316 5.48 -19.75 -7.95
C LEU A 316 5.85 -21.14 -8.50
N PRO A 317 7.02 -21.31 -9.15
CA PRO A 317 7.45 -22.59 -9.72
C PRO A 317 7.57 -23.73 -8.69
N ALA A 318 7.84 -23.40 -7.42
CA ALA A 318 8.00 -24.35 -6.32
C ALA A 318 6.72 -25.13 -5.94
N VAL A 319 5.55 -24.75 -6.46
CA VAL A 319 4.25 -25.39 -6.18
C VAL A 319 3.47 -25.77 -7.45
N SER A 320 4.20 -26.05 -8.54
CA SER A 320 3.67 -26.17 -9.91
C SER A 320 2.74 -27.35 -10.24
N SER A 321 2.33 -28.15 -9.25
CA SER A 321 1.55 -29.37 -9.47
C SER A 321 0.83 -29.84 -8.21
N ALA A 322 0.05 -30.91 -8.34
CA ALA A 322 -0.48 -31.65 -7.19
C ALA A 322 0.66 -32.10 -6.26
N PRO A 323 0.52 -32.02 -4.92
CA PRO A 323 -0.74 -31.77 -4.20
C PRO A 323 -1.09 -30.29 -3.97
N PHE A 324 -0.31 -29.34 -4.49
CA PHE A 324 -0.57 -27.91 -4.30
C PHE A 324 -1.58 -27.36 -5.32
N VAL A 325 -1.40 -27.68 -6.60
CA VAL A 325 -2.21 -27.18 -7.72
C VAL A 325 -3.09 -28.29 -8.28
N THR A 326 -4.36 -27.96 -8.52
CA THR A 326 -5.37 -28.81 -9.15
C THR A 326 -5.15 -28.96 -10.65
N ALA A 327 -5.80 -29.94 -11.28
CA ALA A 327 -5.76 -30.08 -12.75
C ALA A 327 -6.34 -28.88 -13.51
N GLY A 328 -7.13 -28.01 -12.85
CA GLY A 328 -7.65 -26.76 -13.40
C GLY A 328 -6.73 -25.55 -13.23
N GLY A 329 -5.51 -25.73 -12.69
CA GLY A 329 -4.55 -24.64 -12.52
C GLY A 329 -4.75 -23.76 -11.29
N GLN A 330 -5.71 -24.05 -10.41
CA GLN A 330 -5.90 -23.35 -9.13
C GLN A 330 -5.25 -24.09 -7.96
N LEU A 331 -4.85 -23.38 -6.90
CA LEU A 331 -4.45 -24.01 -5.64
C LEU A 331 -5.60 -24.86 -5.06
N ALA A 332 -5.27 -26.02 -4.51
CA ALA A 332 -6.26 -26.95 -3.96
C ALA A 332 -6.80 -26.49 -2.59
N ASN A 333 -8.07 -26.82 -2.30
CA ASN A 333 -8.66 -26.60 -0.98
C ASN A 333 -7.82 -27.26 0.12
N GLY A 334 -7.63 -26.56 1.25
CA GLY A 334 -6.75 -26.99 2.34
C GLY A 334 -5.27 -26.63 2.13
N VAL A 335 -4.85 -26.12 0.97
CA VAL A 335 -3.54 -25.47 0.83
C VAL A 335 -3.55 -24.18 1.64
N THR A 336 -2.52 -24.01 2.47
CA THR A 336 -2.33 -22.85 3.34
C THR A 336 -1.21 -21.98 2.77
N VAL A 337 -1.46 -20.68 2.67
CA VAL A 337 -0.52 -19.67 2.17
C VAL A 337 -0.25 -18.68 3.30
N THR A 338 1.02 -18.52 3.66
CA THR A 338 1.51 -17.51 4.59
C THR A 338 2.28 -16.45 3.83
N VAL A 339 1.90 -15.20 3.99
CA VAL A 339 2.48 -14.04 3.30
C VAL A 339 3.10 -13.11 4.33
N ASN A 340 4.41 -12.86 4.22
CA ASN A 340 5.11 -11.82 4.97
C ASN A 340 5.27 -10.60 4.06
N LEU A 341 4.89 -9.42 4.54
CA LEU A 341 4.88 -8.16 3.81
C LEU A 341 6.09 -7.30 4.20
N LEU A 342 6.34 -6.25 3.41
CA LEU A 342 7.36 -5.20 3.61
C LEU A 342 8.83 -5.68 3.70
N GLY A 343 9.09 -6.98 3.68
CA GLY A 343 10.37 -7.57 4.08
C GLY A 343 10.54 -7.80 5.59
N ALA A 344 9.47 -7.66 6.39
CA ALA A 344 9.48 -7.80 7.85
C ALA A 344 8.92 -9.17 8.30
N GLN A 345 9.72 -10.24 8.15
CA GLN A 345 9.24 -11.60 8.39
C GLN A 345 8.77 -11.80 9.85
N GLY A 346 7.58 -12.37 10.02
CA GLY A 346 6.95 -12.57 11.34
C GLY A 346 6.47 -11.32 12.06
N LEU A 347 6.67 -10.12 11.51
CA LEU A 347 6.19 -8.85 12.07
C LEU A 347 4.99 -8.28 11.31
N VAL A 348 4.97 -8.40 9.98
CA VAL A 348 3.89 -7.86 9.14
C VAL A 348 3.47 -8.92 8.13
N GLY A 349 2.22 -9.37 8.17
CA GLY A 349 1.78 -10.45 7.29
C GLY A 349 0.42 -11.06 7.67
N TYR A 350 0.09 -12.16 7.00
CA TYR A 350 -1.13 -12.93 7.24
C TYR A 350 -1.01 -14.37 6.74
N THR A 351 -1.92 -15.23 7.21
CA THR A 351 -2.04 -16.62 6.76
C THR A 351 -3.49 -16.96 6.43
N PHE A 352 -3.73 -17.56 5.26
CA PHE A 352 -5.03 -18.03 4.83
C PHE A 352 -4.98 -19.46 4.30
N THR A 353 -6.11 -20.17 4.32
CA THR A 353 -6.23 -21.54 3.79
C THR A 353 -7.32 -21.55 2.72
N VAL A 354 -6.98 -22.03 1.52
CA VAL A 354 -7.88 -22.06 0.36
C VAL A 354 -9.12 -22.90 0.69
N GLY A 355 -10.31 -22.36 0.38
CA GLY A 355 -11.59 -22.98 0.70
C GLY A 355 -12.05 -22.82 2.16
N THR A 356 -11.54 -21.84 2.91
CA THR A 356 -12.00 -21.51 4.27
C THR A 356 -12.64 -20.12 4.35
N ALA A 357 -13.43 -19.86 5.41
CA ALA A 357 -14.21 -18.63 5.57
C ALA A 357 -13.42 -17.42 6.14
N ASN A 358 -12.08 -17.42 6.05
CA ASN A 358 -11.27 -16.24 6.39
C ASN A 358 -11.43 -15.20 5.26
N ALA A 359 -11.78 -13.95 5.60
CA ALA A 359 -12.04 -12.88 4.62
C ALA A 359 -10.84 -12.58 3.68
N GLN A 360 -9.61 -12.91 4.09
CA GLN A 360 -8.39 -12.76 3.29
C GLN A 360 -8.14 -13.91 2.29
N VAL A 361 -9.03 -14.92 2.22
CA VAL A 361 -8.99 -15.96 1.18
C VAL A 361 -9.58 -15.38 -0.11
N PRO A 362 -8.82 -15.24 -1.20
CA PRO A 362 -9.37 -14.87 -2.51
C PRO A 362 -10.35 -15.93 -3.02
N ASN A 363 -11.33 -15.54 -3.84
CA ASN A 363 -12.39 -16.43 -4.34
C ASN A 363 -11.81 -17.72 -4.97
N GLY A 364 -10.89 -17.58 -5.91
CA GLY A 364 -9.91 -18.59 -6.32
C GLY A 364 -8.47 -18.08 -6.20
N VAL A 365 -7.50 -19.00 -6.20
CA VAL A 365 -6.07 -18.65 -6.35
C VAL A 365 -5.51 -19.40 -7.55
N ASN A 366 -5.46 -18.69 -8.67
CA ASN A 366 -4.96 -19.18 -9.95
C ASN A 366 -3.43 -19.26 -9.92
N TRP A 367 -2.87 -20.45 -10.13
CA TRP A 367 -1.44 -20.62 -10.32
C TRP A 367 -1.08 -20.36 -11.78
N VAL A 368 -0.16 -19.43 -12.01
CA VAL A 368 0.25 -18.99 -13.34
C VAL A 368 1.73 -19.25 -13.51
N ASN A 369 2.14 -19.78 -14.67
CA ASN A 369 3.55 -20.05 -14.97
C ASN A 369 3.97 -19.45 -16.31
N PRO A 370 4.18 -18.12 -16.37
CA PRO A 370 4.87 -17.50 -17.50
C PRO A 370 6.36 -17.81 -17.31
N ALA A 371 6.87 -18.80 -18.05
CA ALA A 371 8.19 -19.39 -17.82
C ALA A 371 9.31 -18.33 -17.77
N GLY A 372 10.11 -18.36 -16.71
CA GLY A 372 11.19 -17.40 -16.45
C GLY A 372 10.78 -16.15 -15.67
N SER A 373 9.49 -16.00 -15.31
CA SER A 373 9.02 -14.89 -14.46
C SER A 373 9.51 -15.02 -13.01
N PRO A 374 9.73 -13.91 -12.29
CA PRO A 374 10.00 -13.92 -10.85
C PRO A 374 8.81 -14.43 -10.05
N ASN A 375 9.06 -14.86 -8.82
CA ASN A 375 8.01 -15.17 -7.85
C ASN A 375 7.14 -13.94 -7.61
N PHE A 376 5.83 -14.10 -7.77
CA PHE A 376 4.87 -13.00 -7.69
C PHE A 376 3.52 -13.48 -7.14
N PHE A 377 2.84 -12.65 -6.37
CA PHE A 377 1.47 -12.91 -5.93
C PHE A 377 0.61 -11.66 -6.09
N ASN A 378 -0.40 -11.74 -6.97
CA ASN A 378 -1.56 -10.87 -6.87
C ASN A 378 -2.45 -11.40 -5.74
N SER A 379 -2.55 -10.65 -4.65
CA SER A 379 -3.28 -11.02 -3.43
C SER A 379 -4.73 -10.55 -3.39
N SER A 380 -5.19 -9.91 -4.47
CA SER A 380 -6.57 -9.49 -4.72
C SER A 380 -7.19 -8.54 -3.68
N LEU A 381 -8.44 -8.14 -3.96
CA LEU A 381 -9.24 -7.22 -3.16
C LEU A 381 -9.41 -7.70 -1.70
N HIS A 382 -9.29 -9.02 -1.49
CA HIS A 382 -9.38 -9.66 -0.19
C HIS A 382 -8.27 -9.24 0.78
N THR A 383 -7.14 -8.72 0.28
CA THR A 383 -6.06 -8.14 1.11
C THR A 383 -6.58 -7.06 2.07
N TYR A 384 -7.46 -6.18 1.57
CA TYR A 384 -7.96 -5.01 2.29
C TYR A 384 -8.95 -5.37 3.41
N THR A 385 -9.35 -6.65 3.52
CA THR A 385 -10.27 -7.10 4.59
C THR A 385 -9.63 -7.08 5.97
N ALA A 386 -8.30 -7.06 6.07
CA ALA A 386 -7.59 -6.92 7.35
C ALA A 386 -6.72 -5.66 7.45
N PHE A 387 -6.38 -5.02 6.32
CA PHE A 387 -5.39 -3.94 6.28
C PHE A 387 -5.96 -2.62 5.74
N ASN A 388 -5.63 -1.52 6.41
CA ASN A 388 -5.48 -0.23 5.75
C ASN A 388 -4.10 -0.23 5.07
N VAL A 389 -4.05 0.14 3.79
CA VAL A 389 -2.80 0.19 3.01
C VAL A 389 -2.53 1.60 2.55
N LEU A 390 -1.44 2.17 3.07
CA LEU A 390 -0.91 3.48 2.70
C LEU A 390 0.10 3.34 1.56
N TYR A 391 0.12 4.32 0.66
CA TYR A 391 1.20 4.53 -0.29
C TYR A 391 1.62 6.01 -0.31
N ASP A 392 2.90 6.27 -0.03
CA ASP A 392 3.55 7.58 -0.13
C ASP A 392 4.38 7.65 -1.41
N ALA A 393 3.93 8.41 -2.40
CA ALA A 393 4.57 8.50 -3.71
C ALA A 393 5.77 9.44 -3.73
N GLU A 394 5.86 10.38 -2.79
CA GLU A 394 7.02 11.27 -2.63
C GLU A 394 8.13 10.62 -1.81
N GLY A 395 7.78 9.96 -0.70
CA GLY A 395 8.75 9.32 0.20
C GLY A 395 9.14 7.89 -0.18
N GLY A 396 8.32 7.22 -0.99
CA GLY A 396 8.56 5.84 -1.40
C GLY A 396 8.28 4.83 -0.30
N PHE A 397 7.08 4.88 0.30
CA PHE A 397 6.68 3.93 1.35
C PHE A 397 5.37 3.24 1.02
N VAL A 398 5.29 1.94 1.36
CA VAL A 398 4.02 1.26 1.64
C VAL A 398 3.86 1.16 3.15
N GLY A 399 2.72 1.61 3.66
CA GLY A 399 2.33 1.42 5.05
C GLY A 399 1.24 0.34 5.17
N ILE A 400 1.36 -0.56 6.16
CA ILE A 400 0.34 -1.56 6.50
C ILE A 400 -0.10 -1.35 7.95
N GLN A 401 -1.41 -1.27 8.19
CA GLN A 401 -2.03 -1.15 9.52
C GLN A 401 -3.23 -2.10 9.61
N LEU A 402 -3.42 -2.78 10.75
CA LEU A 402 -4.64 -3.58 10.98
C LEU A 402 -5.87 -2.66 11.09
N ASN A 403 -6.89 -2.94 10.28
CA ASN A 403 -8.13 -2.15 10.23
C ASN A 403 -9.28 -2.72 11.08
N GLY A 404 -9.15 -3.96 11.57
CA GLY A 404 -10.16 -4.62 12.41
C GLY A 404 -11.47 -4.98 11.70
N TYR A 405 -11.50 -4.95 10.36
CA TYR A 405 -12.73 -5.08 9.57
C TYR A 405 -13.17 -6.55 9.39
N GLY A 406 -12.27 -7.41 8.91
CA GLY A 406 -12.53 -8.81 8.62
C GLY A 406 -12.46 -9.70 9.86
N ALA A 407 -13.59 -10.32 10.21
CA ALA A 407 -13.63 -11.36 11.23
C ALA A 407 -12.89 -12.62 10.76
N GLY A 408 -12.23 -13.33 11.69
CA GLY A 408 -11.54 -14.59 11.40
C GLY A 408 -10.26 -14.46 10.55
N THR A 409 -9.71 -13.25 10.43
CA THR A 409 -8.43 -13.00 9.75
C THR A 409 -7.26 -13.38 10.65
N ASN A 410 -6.21 -14.01 10.09
CA ASN A 410 -4.96 -14.31 10.80
C ASN A 410 -3.88 -13.26 10.47
N ALA A 411 -4.29 -12.00 10.33
CA ALA A 411 -3.42 -10.89 10.02
C ALA A 411 -2.68 -10.39 11.26
N TYR A 412 -1.44 -9.95 11.09
CA TYR A 412 -0.62 -9.41 12.15
C TYR A 412 0.22 -8.23 11.64
N VAL A 413 0.33 -7.19 12.47
CA VAL A 413 1.19 -6.02 12.25
C VAL A 413 1.81 -5.62 13.59
N ALA A 414 3.11 -5.82 13.73
CA ALA A 414 3.94 -5.12 14.71
C ALA A 414 4.51 -3.86 14.02
N PRO A 415 4.45 -2.66 14.64
CA PRO A 415 5.03 -1.45 14.06
C PRO A 415 6.53 -1.62 13.84
N VAL A 416 7.00 -1.35 12.62
CA VAL A 416 8.40 -1.48 12.20
C VAL A 416 8.64 -0.63 10.96
N LEU A 417 9.84 -0.04 10.86
CA LEU A 417 10.34 0.61 9.65
C LEU A 417 11.33 -0.32 8.96
N VAL A 418 11.00 -0.82 7.77
CA VAL A 418 11.96 -1.53 6.91
C VAL A 418 12.63 -0.51 5.98
N ALA A 419 13.88 -0.20 6.24
CA ALA A 419 14.69 0.72 5.44
C ALA A 419 15.48 -0.03 4.37
N ASN A 420 15.45 0.50 3.14
CA ASN A 420 16.02 -0.11 1.93
C ASN A 420 16.78 0.87 1.03
N GLY A 421 16.82 2.17 1.36
CA GLY A 421 17.38 3.19 0.48
C GLY A 421 17.50 4.56 1.12
N LEU A 422 17.28 5.62 0.33
CA LEU A 422 17.44 7.01 0.76
C LEU A 422 16.23 7.49 1.58
N LEU A 423 16.38 7.55 2.90
CA LEU A 423 15.48 8.26 3.80
C LEU A 423 15.88 9.75 3.83
N ALA A 424 15.16 10.57 3.06
CA ALA A 424 15.37 12.02 2.98
C ALA A 424 14.08 12.78 3.40
N PRO A 425 13.87 13.00 4.70
CA PRO A 425 12.71 13.76 5.18
C PRO A 425 12.77 15.24 4.76
N THR A 426 11.61 15.90 4.71
CA THR A 426 11.47 17.34 4.41
C THR A 426 11.65 18.24 5.63
N SER A 427 11.80 17.65 6.82
CA SER A 427 12.02 18.32 8.11
C SER A 427 12.84 17.39 9.03
N ALA A 428 12.95 17.73 10.32
CA ALA A 428 13.43 16.76 11.32
C ALA A 428 12.50 15.55 11.41
N LEU A 429 13.05 14.36 11.64
CA LEU A 429 12.30 13.09 11.65
C LEU A 429 12.53 12.30 12.94
N ASP A 430 11.45 11.94 13.63
CA ASP A 430 11.46 11.05 14.79
C ASP A 430 10.85 9.69 14.39
N VAL A 431 11.53 8.60 14.79
CA VAL A 431 11.15 7.19 14.53
C VAL A 431 11.17 6.41 15.85
N ASP A 432 10.01 6.04 16.39
CA ASP A 432 9.85 5.30 17.66
C ASP A 432 9.83 3.78 17.48
N MET A 433 9.28 3.31 16.37
CA MET A 433 9.25 1.89 16.02
C MET A 433 10.65 1.30 15.75
N PRO A 434 10.85 -0.01 15.99
CA PRO A 434 12.05 -0.72 15.55
C PRO A 434 12.34 -0.55 14.06
N VAL A 435 13.62 -0.63 13.70
CA VAL A 435 14.09 -0.48 12.33
C VAL A 435 14.75 -1.78 11.85
N ILE A 436 14.40 -2.22 10.64
CA ILE A 436 15.10 -3.28 9.91
C ILE A 436 15.83 -2.63 8.74
N LEU A 437 17.17 -2.62 8.78
CA LEU A 437 18.00 -2.34 7.62
C LEU A 437 18.01 -3.60 6.75
N ALA A 438 17.04 -3.73 5.85
CA ALA A 438 16.93 -4.89 4.96
C ALA A 438 17.93 -4.81 3.79
N SER A 439 18.40 -3.61 3.46
CA SER A 439 19.52 -3.36 2.55
C SER A 439 20.38 -2.17 3.03
N ALA A 440 21.27 -1.63 2.19
CA ALA A 440 22.03 -0.43 2.51
C ALA A 440 21.13 0.83 2.49
N ALA A 441 20.81 1.35 3.69
CA ALA A 441 20.04 2.57 3.85
C ALA A 441 20.94 3.82 3.93
N THR A 442 20.42 4.95 3.48
CA THR A 442 21.07 6.27 3.61
C THR A 442 20.12 7.25 4.26
N VAL A 443 20.50 7.85 5.38
CA VAL A 443 19.73 8.89 6.09
C VAL A 443 20.32 10.25 5.75
N SER A 444 19.49 11.12 5.15
CA SER A 444 19.87 12.49 4.81
C SER A 444 19.36 13.47 5.86
N THR A 445 20.29 14.18 6.49
CA THR A 445 20.02 15.20 7.53
C THR A 445 19.95 16.63 6.97
N VAL A 446 19.86 16.79 5.64
CA VAL A 446 19.89 18.09 4.95
C VAL A 446 18.77 19.04 5.41
N ASN A 447 17.59 18.50 5.72
CA ASN A 447 16.42 19.30 6.13
C ASN A 447 16.13 19.21 7.65
N GLY A 448 16.97 18.53 8.42
CA GLY A 448 16.77 18.35 9.86
C GLY A 448 17.50 17.13 10.44
N ASN A 449 17.55 17.05 11.76
CA ASN A 449 18.08 15.89 12.47
C ASN A 449 17.11 14.70 12.37
N VAL A 450 17.64 13.48 12.50
CA VAL A 450 16.83 12.25 12.53
C VAL A 450 17.10 11.48 13.82
N ALA A 451 16.06 11.09 14.55
CA ALA A 451 16.17 10.34 15.79
C ALA A 451 15.45 8.99 15.69
N PHE A 452 16.20 7.91 15.88
CA PHE A 452 15.69 6.56 16.02
C PHE A 452 15.68 6.17 17.50
N GLN A 453 14.51 5.80 18.01
CA GLN A 453 14.28 5.43 19.41
C GLN A 453 14.00 3.93 19.58
N GLY A 454 13.59 3.23 18.53
CA GLY A 454 13.48 1.77 18.50
C GLY A 454 14.80 1.06 18.14
N ASP A 455 14.91 -0.23 18.47
CA ASP A 455 16.06 -1.07 18.13
C ASP A 455 16.29 -1.14 16.61
N MET A 456 17.56 -1.17 16.18
CA MET A 456 17.95 -1.22 14.77
C MET A 456 18.66 -2.55 14.46
N THR A 457 18.14 -3.27 13.46
CA THR A 457 18.49 -4.67 13.17
C THR A 457 18.64 -4.91 11.67
N GLY A 458 19.03 -6.14 11.26
CA GLY A 458 19.02 -6.56 9.85
C GLY A 458 20.40 -6.71 9.19
N PRO A 459 20.46 -7.25 7.96
CA PRO A 459 21.72 -7.48 7.26
C PRO A 459 22.39 -6.20 6.74
N GLY A 460 21.61 -5.13 6.57
CA GLY A 460 21.98 -3.88 5.91
C GLY A 460 22.97 -2.99 6.67
N SER A 461 23.41 -1.94 5.97
CA SER A 461 24.28 -0.89 6.49
C SER A 461 23.53 0.44 6.63
N LEU A 462 24.00 1.29 7.55
CA LEU A 462 23.49 2.64 7.75
C LEU A 462 24.52 3.66 7.23
N THR A 463 24.14 4.46 6.24
CA THR A 463 24.92 5.62 5.80
C THR A 463 24.29 6.91 6.32
N VAL A 464 25.09 7.81 6.87
CA VAL A 464 24.64 9.16 7.31
C VAL A 464 25.25 10.22 6.41
N THR A 465 24.41 11.16 5.94
CA THR A 465 24.81 12.28 5.09
C THR A 465 24.00 13.55 5.44
N GLY A 466 24.40 14.70 4.91
CA GLY A 466 23.92 16.01 5.33
C GLY A 466 24.65 16.56 6.57
N PRO A 467 24.41 17.82 6.96
CA PRO A 467 25.17 18.50 8.02
C PRO A 467 24.60 18.34 9.44
N GLY A 468 23.46 17.65 9.60
CA GLY A 468 22.78 17.48 10.89
C GLY A 468 23.23 16.22 11.64
N THR A 469 22.39 15.77 12.58
CA THR A 469 22.68 14.65 13.49
C THR A 469 21.73 13.48 13.27
N VAL A 470 22.25 12.25 13.35
CA VAL A 470 21.45 11.00 13.45
C VAL A 470 21.62 10.37 14.83
N THR A 471 20.57 10.46 15.65
CA THR A 471 20.56 9.88 17.00
C THR A 471 20.07 8.44 16.95
N LEU A 472 20.87 7.48 17.44
CA LEU A 472 20.44 6.11 17.71
C LEU A 472 20.31 5.91 19.23
N SER A 473 19.09 5.71 19.72
CA SER A 473 18.79 5.74 21.17
C SER A 473 18.65 4.35 21.82
N ALA A 474 18.53 3.30 21.01
CA ALA A 474 18.33 1.91 21.43
C ALA A 474 19.36 0.97 20.76
N ALA A 475 19.18 -0.34 20.84
CA ALA A 475 20.23 -1.30 20.47
C ALA A 475 20.40 -1.43 18.95
N GLY A 476 21.63 -1.16 18.47
CA GLY A 476 22.06 -1.49 17.10
C GLY A 476 22.68 -2.88 17.04
N SER A 477 22.13 -3.76 16.20
CA SER A 477 22.61 -5.13 15.98
C SER A 477 22.74 -5.53 14.50
N TYR A 478 22.63 -4.56 13.60
CA TYR A 478 22.73 -4.75 12.15
C TYR A 478 24.17 -5.05 11.70
N SER A 479 24.34 -5.94 10.71
CA SER A 479 25.66 -6.47 10.34
C SER A 479 26.42 -5.67 9.29
N GLY A 480 25.76 -4.79 8.52
CA GLY A 480 26.41 -4.02 7.44
C GLY A 480 27.25 -2.83 7.92
N GLY A 481 27.19 -2.48 9.20
CA GLY A 481 27.97 -1.37 9.79
C GLY A 481 27.42 0.02 9.50
N THR A 482 28.11 1.04 10.04
CA THR A 482 27.71 2.46 9.95
C THR A 482 28.77 3.29 9.21
N PHE A 483 28.35 4.17 8.31
CA PHE A 483 29.20 5.02 7.49
C PHE A 483 28.75 6.48 7.57
N VAL A 484 29.42 7.30 8.38
CA VAL A 484 29.16 8.74 8.44
C VAL A 484 29.98 9.44 7.34
N GLN A 485 29.30 9.92 6.29
CA GLN A 485 29.92 10.71 5.22
C GLN A 485 29.96 12.20 5.55
N GLN A 486 28.91 12.67 6.24
CA GLN A 486 28.76 14.03 6.76
C GLN A 486 27.82 13.96 7.98
N GLY A 487 27.88 14.97 8.86
CA GLY A 487 26.98 15.08 10.02
C GLY A 487 27.62 14.57 11.32
N THR A 488 26.78 14.03 12.20
CA THR A 488 27.18 13.41 13.48
C THR A 488 26.27 12.22 13.78
#